data_AF-A0A535EFX3-F1
#
_entry.id   AF-A0A535EFX3-F1
#
_cell.length_a   1.000
_cell.length_b   1.000
_cell.length_c   1.000
_cell.angle_alpha   90.00
_cell.angle_beta   90.00
_cell.angle_gamma   90.00
#
_symmetry.space_group_name_H-M   'P 1'
#
loop_
_entity.id
_entity.type
_entity.pdbx_description
1 polymer ?
#
loop_
_entity_poly.entity_id
_entity_poly.type
_entity_poly.pdbx_seq_one_letter_code
_entity_poly.pdbx_strand_id
1 'polypeptide(L)'
;MAQNARIPAHQPDTENVVTNAQAGTTVWLWRGTTIAAANAMQAAMSAGGVPPNPGTVAPTDAQARRQVGGYSIPGFNPNDRLPEFTTNGNQGYLRVSEAIVAVAIDKQYLLKGSGSEGGWVVNRDAPIQQIQVARTGYVQQGPVPHGD
;
A
#
# COMPACT_ATOMS: atom_id res chain seq x y z
N MET A 1 -21.12 9.55 17.96
CA MET A 1 -19.87 8.80 18.17
C MET A 1 -19.81 7.70 17.13
N ALA A 2 -19.13 7.94 15.99
CA ALA A 2 -19.06 6.97 14.91
C ALA A 2 -17.98 5.91 15.23
N GLN A 3 -18.34 4.65 15.03
CA GLN A 3 -17.57 3.48 15.44
C GLN A 3 -16.17 3.45 14.81
N ASN A 4 -15.17 3.11 15.63
CA ASN A 4 -13.82 2.75 15.24
C ASN A 4 -13.83 1.54 14.30
N ALA A 5 -14.05 1.74 13.01
CA ALA A 5 -13.88 0.67 12.04
C ALA A 5 -12.40 0.24 12.06
N ARG A 6 -12.13 -0.93 12.65
CA ARG A 6 -10.79 -1.53 12.73
C ARG A 6 -10.32 -2.11 11.39
N ILE A 7 -11.20 -2.12 10.39
CA ILE A 7 -10.97 -2.61 9.03
C ILE A 7 -11.68 -1.68 8.03
N PRO A 8 -11.14 -1.50 6.81
CA PRO A 8 -11.85 -0.79 5.75
C PRO A 8 -13.17 -1.48 5.39
N ALA A 9 -14.15 -0.70 4.93
CA ALA A 9 -15.46 -1.23 4.56
C ALA A 9 -15.40 -2.12 3.32
N HIS A 10 -14.57 -1.74 2.34
CA HIS A 10 -14.36 -2.53 1.13
C HIS A 10 -13.27 -3.57 1.34
N GLN A 11 -13.57 -4.84 1.09
CA GLN A 11 -12.61 -5.94 1.14
C GLN A 11 -11.68 -5.91 -0.08
N PRO A 12 -10.44 -6.39 0.00
CA PRO A 12 -9.58 -6.45 -1.18
C PRO A 12 -10.14 -7.51 -2.15
N ASP A 13 -9.98 -7.24 -3.44
CA ASP A 13 -10.26 -8.23 -4.48
C ASP A 13 -9.35 -9.45 -4.32
N THR A 14 -9.84 -10.60 -4.79
CA THR A 14 -9.04 -11.82 -4.78
C THR A 14 -7.86 -11.73 -5.73
N GLU A 15 -6.79 -12.48 -5.45
CA GLU A 15 -5.60 -12.54 -6.32
C GLU A 15 -5.94 -12.91 -7.77
N ASN A 16 -6.92 -13.79 -7.98
CA ASN A 16 -7.36 -14.18 -9.31
C ASN A 16 -8.07 -13.04 -10.05
N VAL A 17 -8.89 -12.25 -9.34
CA VAL A 17 -9.56 -11.07 -9.93
C VAL A 17 -8.51 -10.04 -10.37
N VAL A 18 -7.57 -9.72 -9.48
CA VAL A 18 -6.54 -8.70 -9.78
C VAL A 18 -5.57 -9.18 -10.86
N THR A 19 -5.25 -10.48 -10.90
CA THR A 19 -4.37 -11.05 -11.93
C THR A 19 -4.98 -11.00 -13.32
N ASN A 20 -6.28 -11.30 -13.45
CA ASN A 20 -6.97 -11.38 -14.75
C ASN A 20 -7.60 -10.06 -15.20
N ALA A 21 -7.61 -9.04 -14.34
CA ALA A 21 -8.08 -7.71 -14.68
C ALA A 21 -7.29 -7.14 -15.88
N GLN A 22 -8.01 -6.44 -16.76
CA GLN A 22 -7.41 -5.75 -17.90
C GLN A 22 -7.01 -4.32 -17.50
N ALA A 23 -6.12 -3.70 -18.27
CA ALA A 23 -5.87 -2.26 -18.14
C ALA A 23 -7.20 -1.49 -18.26
N GLY A 24 -7.41 -0.46 -17.42
CA GLY A 24 -8.69 0.24 -17.33
C GLY A 24 -9.65 -0.35 -16.28
N THR A 25 -9.37 -1.56 -15.76
CA THR A 25 -10.21 -2.20 -14.74
C THR A 25 -9.79 -1.71 -13.36
N THR A 26 -10.74 -1.17 -12.61
CA THR A 26 -10.55 -0.84 -11.19
C THR A 26 -10.55 -2.09 -10.34
N VAL A 27 -9.57 -2.21 -9.46
CA VAL A 27 -9.48 -3.26 -8.44
C VAL A 27 -9.30 -2.66 -7.06
N TRP A 28 -9.70 -3.42 -6.04
CA TRP A 28 -9.53 -3.06 -4.64
C TRP A 28 -8.39 -3.83 -3.98
N LEU A 29 -7.48 -3.09 -3.34
CA LEU A 29 -6.33 -3.66 -2.65
C LEU A 29 -6.14 -3.01 -1.29
N TRP A 30 -5.51 -3.73 -0.36
CA TRP A 30 -5.24 -3.23 0.98
C TRP A 30 -3.76 -2.97 1.22
N ARG A 31 -3.44 -2.05 2.12
CA ARG A 31 -2.08 -1.82 2.60
C ARG A 31 -2.09 -1.39 4.06
N GLY A 32 -1.18 -1.97 4.84
CA GLY A 32 -0.86 -1.53 6.19
C GLY A 32 0.19 -0.42 6.13
N THR A 33 -0.02 0.66 6.88
CA THR A 33 0.84 1.84 6.85
C THR A 33 0.76 2.65 8.16
N THR A 34 1.52 3.73 8.26
CA THR A 34 1.39 4.70 9.36
C THR A 34 0.19 5.62 9.14
N ILE A 35 -0.31 6.25 10.21
CA ILE A 35 -1.42 7.21 10.09
C ILE A 35 -1.02 8.39 9.18
N ALA A 36 0.21 8.88 9.32
CA ALA A 36 0.73 9.99 8.51
C ALA A 36 0.73 9.65 7.02
N ALA A 37 1.19 8.46 6.65
CA ALA A 37 1.21 8.02 5.26
C ALA A 37 -0.22 7.77 4.72
N ALA A 38 -1.12 7.20 5.52
CA ALA A 38 -2.52 7.03 5.12
C ALA A 38 -3.20 8.38 4.84
N ASN A 39 -2.97 9.39 5.70
CA ASN A 39 -3.48 10.73 5.49
C ASN A 39 -2.87 11.39 4.23
N ALA A 40 -1.57 11.20 3.99
CA ALA A 40 -0.92 11.74 2.79
C ALA A 40 -1.49 11.11 1.51
N MET A 41 -1.68 9.79 1.48
CA MET A 41 -2.34 9.09 0.37
C MET A 41 -3.77 9.59 0.15
N GLN A 42 -4.52 9.80 1.23
CA GLN A 42 -5.90 10.30 1.15
C GLN A 42 -5.98 11.75 0.66
N ALA A 43 -5.05 12.60 1.09
CA ALA A 43 -5.01 14.00 0.65
C ALA A 43 -4.56 14.13 -0.81
N ALA A 44 -3.59 13.33 -1.25
CA ALA A 44 -3.05 13.40 -2.60
C ALA A 44 -3.84 12.54 -3.61
N MET A 45 -4.69 11.63 -3.15
CA MET A 45 -5.34 10.61 -3.99
C MET A 45 -4.35 9.84 -4.86
N SER A 46 -3.25 9.40 -4.24
CA SER A 46 -2.18 8.64 -4.89
C SER A 46 -1.59 7.57 -3.98
N ALA A 47 -0.97 6.55 -4.60
CA ALA A 47 -0.46 5.39 -3.90
C ALA A 47 0.62 5.67 -2.85
N GLY A 48 1.41 6.73 -3.05
CA GLY A 48 2.51 7.13 -2.17
C GLY A 48 2.27 8.39 -1.36
N GLY A 49 1.13 9.08 -1.55
CA GLY A 49 0.89 10.37 -0.90
C GLY A 49 1.66 11.55 -1.52
N VAL A 50 1.97 11.45 -2.82
CA VAL A 50 2.60 12.51 -3.64
C VAL A 50 1.62 12.96 -4.74
N PRO A 51 1.81 14.11 -5.42
CA PRO A 51 0.88 14.54 -6.47
C PRO A 51 0.62 13.44 -7.51
N PRO A 52 -0.66 13.16 -7.84
CA PRO A 52 -1.01 12.05 -8.74
C PRO A 52 -0.65 12.40 -10.18
N ASN A 53 -0.18 11.41 -10.92
CA ASN A 53 0.20 11.53 -12.32
C ASN A 53 -0.59 10.53 -13.18
N PRO A 54 -1.61 10.99 -13.93
CA PRO A 54 -2.39 10.12 -14.83
C PRO A 54 -1.58 9.45 -15.94
N GLY A 55 -0.40 9.99 -16.27
CA GLY A 55 0.52 9.40 -17.24
C GLY A 55 1.51 8.41 -16.64
N THR A 56 1.43 8.09 -15.35
CA THR A 56 2.29 7.09 -14.74
C THR A 56 1.98 5.70 -15.29
N VAL A 57 2.98 4.84 -15.33
CA VAL A 57 2.85 3.44 -15.75
C VAL A 57 3.11 2.52 -14.57
N ALA A 58 2.80 1.24 -14.69
CA ALA A 58 3.24 0.25 -13.71
C ALA A 58 4.77 0.27 -13.54
N PRO A 59 5.28 -0.04 -12.33
CA PRO A 59 6.70 -0.25 -12.14
C PRO A 59 7.24 -1.31 -13.10
N THR A 60 8.53 -1.23 -13.40
CA THR A 60 9.26 -2.27 -14.13
C THR A 60 9.65 -3.42 -13.20
N ASP A 61 9.85 -4.62 -13.77
CA ASP A 61 10.36 -5.79 -13.01
C ASP A 61 11.68 -5.48 -12.28
N ALA A 62 12.54 -4.65 -12.89
CA ALA A 62 13.79 -4.22 -12.26
C ALA A 62 13.53 -3.37 -11.01
N GLN A 63 12.54 -2.47 -11.03
CA GLN A 63 12.14 -1.67 -9.87
C GLN A 63 11.49 -2.53 -8.77
N ALA A 64 10.67 -3.52 -9.14
CA ALA A 64 10.10 -4.46 -8.16
C ALA A 64 11.18 -5.32 -7.50
N ARG A 65 12.11 -5.90 -8.28
CA ARG A 65 13.21 -6.75 -7.75
C ARG A 65 14.15 -6.00 -6.82
N ARG A 66 14.42 -4.71 -7.08
CA ARG A 66 15.24 -3.87 -6.21
C ARG A 66 14.67 -3.74 -4.80
N GLN A 67 13.37 -3.95 -4.59
CA GLN A 67 12.77 -3.87 -3.25
C GLN A 67 12.97 -5.14 -2.43
N VAL A 68 13.01 -6.31 -3.07
CA VAL A 68 13.21 -7.61 -2.39
C VAL A 68 14.66 -7.76 -1.92
N GLY A 69 15.64 -7.27 -2.69
CA GLY A 69 17.07 -7.33 -2.36
C GLY A 69 17.68 -6.04 -1.79
N GLY A 70 16.92 -4.94 -1.75
CA GLY A 70 17.45 -3.57 -1.64
C GLY A 70 18.19 -3.23 -0.35
N TYR A 71 17.80 -3.79 0.79
CA TYR A 71 18.46 -3.51 2.07
C TYR A 71 19.93 -3.93 2.10
N SER A 72 20.34 -4.83 1.20
CA SER A 72 21.71 -5.34 1.11
C SER A 72 22.52 -4.68 -0.02
N ILE A 73 21.93 -3.81 -0.83
CA ILE A 73 22.59 -3.16 -1.96
C ILE A 73 23.18 -1.82 -1.49
N PRO A 74 24.52 -1.65 -1.51
CA PRO A 74 25.15 -0.36 -1.20
C PRO A 74 24.58 0.76 -2.08
N GLY A 75 24.09 1.83 -1.46
CA GLY A 75 23.49 2.98 -2.16
C GLY A 75 21.98 2.88 -2.41
N PHE A 76 21.29 1.83 -1.96
CA PHE A 76 19.84 1.80 -1.97
C PHE A 76 19.28 2.84 -1.00
N ASN A 77 18.50 3.79 -1.52
CA ASN A 77 17.78 4.74 -0.69
C ASN A 77 16.47 4.08 -0.25
N PRO A 78 16.15 3.98 1.06
CA PRO A 78 14.85 3.50 1.53
C PRO A 78 13.68 4.31 0.94
N ASN A 79 13.94 5.56 0.53
CA ASN A 79 12.98 6.40 -0.20
C ASN A 79 12.73 5.96 -1.64
N ASP A 80 13.43 4.95 -2.16
CA ASP A 80 13.15 4.33 -3.46
C ASP A 80 12.18 3.16 -3.33
N ARG A 81 11.81 2.76 -2.10
CA ARG A 81 10.83 1.69 -1.88
C ARG A 81 9.46 2.14 -2.39
N LEU A 82 8.87 1.34 -3.26
CA LEU A 82 7.57 1.64 -3.82
C LEU A 82 6.46 1.17 -2.86
N PRO A 83 5.29 1.81 -2.90
CA PRO A 83 4.09 1.29 -2.27
C PRO A 83 3.79 -0.15 -2.72
N GLU A 84 3.46 -0.99 -1.74
CA GLU A 84 3.05 -2.37 -1.95
C GLU A 84 1.70 -2.61 -1.27
N PHE A 85 0.79 -3.22 -2.01
CA PHE A 85 -0.57 -3.55 -1.61
C PHE A 85 -0.79 -5.06 -1.68
N THR A 86 -1.83 -5.56 -1.02
CA THR A 86 -2.14 -6.98 -0.90
C THR A 86 -3.60 -7.26 -1.24
N THR A 87 -3.84 -8.42 -1.84
CA THR A 87 -5.16 -9.03 -2.02
C THR A 87 -5.61 -9.81 -0.78
N ASN A 88 -4.68 -10.08 0.15
CA ASN A 88 -4.95 -10.82 1.37
C ASN A 88 -5.15 -9.87 2.56
N GLY A 89 -6.42 -9.61 2.91
CA GLY A 89 -6.81 -8.79 4.06
C GLY A 89 -6.47 -9.39 5.43
N ASN A 90 -6.03 -10.66 5.49
CA ASN A 90 -5.61 -11.34 6.71
C ASN A 90 -4.09 -11.35 6.95
N GLN A 91 -3.32 -10.69 6.09
CA GLN A 91 -1.87 -10.57 6.24
C GLN A 91 -1.46 -10.06 7.62
N GLY A 92 -0.55 -10.77 8.28
CA GLY A 92 -0.13 -10.47 9.66
C GLY A 92 0.44 -9.05 9.82
N TYR A 93 1.11 -8.51 8.80
CA TYR A 93 1.67 -7.16 8.85
C TYR A 93 0.60 -6.04 8.89
N LEU A 94 -0.60 -6.30 8.35
CA LEU A 94 -1.73 -5.36 8.43
C LEU A 94 -2.18 -5.16 9.89
N ARG A 95 -2.02 -6.20 10.72
CA ARG A 95 -2.44 -6.20 12.12
C ARG A 95 -1.50 -5.42 13.02
N VAL A 96 -0.25 -5.19 12.61
CA VAL A 96 0.75 -4.40 13.36
C VAL A 96 0.96 -2.99 12.80
N SER A 97 0.23 -2.63 11.75
CA SER A 97 0.24 -1.29 11.16
C SER A 97 -0.65 -0.34 11.98
N GLU A 98 -0.34 0.96 12.01
CA GLU A 98 -1.18 1.96 12.70
C GLU A 98 -2.49 2.25 11.96
N ALA A 99 -2.48 2.10 10.64
CA ALA A 99 -3.62 2.25 9.75
C ALA A 99 -3.62 1.17 8.66
N ILE A 100 -4.81 0.81 8.20
CA ILE A 100 -5.05 0.02 7.00
C ILE A 100 -5.76 0.93 6.00
N VAL A 101 -5.24 0.98 4.78
CA VAL A 101 -5.88 1.67 3.66
C VAL A 101 -6.41 0.65 2.67
N ALA A 102 -7.66 0.80 2.25
CA ALA A 102 -8.21 0.14 1.07
C ALA A 102 -8.25 1.14 -0.08
N VAL A 103 -7.75 0.75 -1.24
CA VAL A 103 -7.64 1.62 -2.41
C VAL A 103 -8.35 1.00 -3.60
N ALA A 104 -9.16 1.79 -4.30
CA ALA A 104 -9.62 1.51 -5.65
C ALA A 104 -8.60 2.08 -6.62
N ILE A 105 -7.93 1.23 -7.38
CA ILE A 105 -6.85 1.61 -8.29
C ILE A 105 -7.00 0.87 -9.63
N ASP A 106 -6.62 1.53 -10.71
CA ASP A 106 -6.61 0.90 -12.02
C ASP A 106 -5.49 -0.14 -12.11
N LYS A 107 -5.83 -1.30 -12.66
CA LYS A 107 -4.91 -2.40 -12.91
C LYS A 107 -3.66 -1.99 -13.69
N GLN A 108 -3.76 -1.01 -14.60
CA GLN A 108 -2.64 -0.57 -15.44
C GLN A 108 -1.45 -0.01 -14.66
N TYR A 109 -1.64 0.40 -13.40
CA TYR A 109 -0.58 0.91 -12.55
C TYR A 109 0.11 -0.18 -11.72
N LEU A 110 -0.42 -1.40 -11.71
CA LEU A 110 0.01 -2.47 -10.81
C LEU A 110 0.99 -3.42 -11.49
N LEU A 111 2.11 -3.66 -10.83
CA LEU A 111 3.00 -4.78 -11.12
C LEU A 111 2.93 -5.80 -9.99
N LYS A 112 2.80 -7.09 -10.32
CA LYS A 112 2.92 -8.14 -9.31
C LYS A 112 4.36 -8.19 -8.80
N GLY A 113 4.56 -8.09 -7.50
CA GLY A 113 5.89 -8.01 -6.88
C GLY A 113 6.74 -9.26 -7.14
N SER A 114 6.42 -10.36 -6.47
CA SER A 114 7.07 -11.66 -6.68
C SER A 114 6.03 -12.76 -6.90
N GLY A 115 6.43 -13.87 -7.54
CA GLY A 115 5.53 -15.00 -7.80
C GLY A 115 5.10 -15.78 -6.55
N SER A 116 5.85 -15.65 -5.45
CA SER A 116 5.66 -16.39 -4.20
C SER A 116 4.95 -15.58 -3.10
N GLU A 117 4.93 -14.25 -3.19
CA GLU A 117 4.30 -13.37 -2.20
C GLU A 117 3.20 -12.53 -2.88
N GLY A 118 1.99 -12.51 -2.32
CA GLY A 118 0.78 -11.90 -2.90
C GLY A 118 0.74 -10.36 -2.88
N GLY A 119 1.88 -9.72 -3.21
CA GLY A 119 2.07 -8.28 -3.21
C GLY A 119 1.94 -7.64 -4.60
N TRP A 120 1.32 -6.47 -4.65
CA TRP A 120 1.15 -5.63 -5.83
C TRP A 120 1.86 -4.31 -5.61
N VAL A 121 2.89 -4.07 -6.41
CA VAL A 121 3.76 -2.90 -6.35
C VAL A 121 3.25 -1.85 -7.32
N VAL A 122 3.31 -0.57 -6.93
CA VAL A 122 2.83 0.55 -7.74
C VAL A 122 3.75 1.76 -7.57
N ASN A 123 3.85 2.62 -8.59
CA ASN A 123 4.59 3.87 -8.46
C ASN A 123 3.89 4.83 -7.48
N ARG A 124 4.66 5.67 -6.78
CA ARG A 124 4.15 6.55 -5.71
C ARG A 124 3.12 7.55 -6.21
N ASP A 125 3.27 8.01 -7.44
CA ASP A 125 2.41 8.98 -8.11
C ASP A 125 1.19 8.35 -8.79
N ALA A 126 1.00 7.02 -8.68
CA ALA A 126 -0.15 6.33 -9.26
C ALA A 126 -1.48 6.87 -8.71
N PRO A 127 -2.38 7.36 -9.58
CA PRO A 127 -3.67 7.86 -9.17
C PRO A 127 -4.51 6.77 -8.51
N ILE A 128 -5.10 7.12 -7.38
CA ILE A 128 -6.11 6.31 -6.69
C ILE A 128 -7.48 6.92 -7.00
N GLN A 129 -8.44 6.07 -7.35
CA GLN A 129 -9.81 6.49 -7.63
C GLN A 129 -10.60 6.70 -6.33
N GLN A 130 -10.42 5.82 -5.35
CA GLN A 130 -11.05 5.90 -4.04
C GLN A 130 -10.13 5.35 -2.95
N ILE A 131 -10.22 5.91 -1.74
CA ILE A 131 -9.45 5.45 -0.59
C ILE A 131 -10.33 5.40 0.66
N GLN A 132 -10.19 4.33 1.43
CA GLN A 132 -10.80 4.18 2.73
C GLN A 132 -9.70 3.93 3.76
N VAL A 133 -9.70 4.69 4.84
CA VAL A 133 -8.70 4.57 5.91
C VAL A 133 -9.38 4.03 7.16
N ALA A 134 -8.84 2.93 7.69
CA ALA A 134 -9.23 2.35 8.97
C ALA A 134 -8.05 2.44 9.95
N ARG A 135 -8.27 3.03 11.13
CA ARG A 135 -7.25 3.09 12.18
C ARG A 135 -7.32 1.79 12.98
N THR A 136 -6.18 1.13 13.18
CA THR A 136 -6.14 -0.19 13.84
C THR A 136 -6.13 -0.09 15.36
N GLY A 137 -5.85 1.09 15.90
CA GLY A 137 -5.69 1.32 17.34
C GLY A 137 -4.30 0.93 17.87
N TYR A 138 -3.38 0.45 17.02
CA TYR A 138 -1.96 0.40 17.35
C TYR A 138 -1.43 1.84 17.43
N VAL A 139 -1.31 2.34 18.65
CA VAL A 139 -0.47 3.49 18.96
C VAL A 139 0.91 2.89 19.19
N GLN A 140 1.94 3.29 18.42
CA GLN A 140 3.31 3.05 18.89
C GLN A 140 3.38 3.61 20.31
N GLN A 141 3.58 2.74 21.30
CA GLN A 141 3.91 3.23 22.63
C GLN A 141 5.17 4.08 22.44
N GLY A 142 5.10 5.35 22.87
CA GLY A 142 6.24 6.25 22.81
C GLY A 142 7.45 5.65 23.53
N PRO A 143 8.65 6.24 23.37
CA PRO A 143 9.86 5.72 23.99
C PRO A 143 9.58 5.42 25.47
N VAL A 144 9.85 4.18 25.87
CA VAL A 144 9.77 3.75 27.27
C VAL A 144 10.62 4.72 28.07
N PRO A 145 10.10 5.43 29.08
CA PRO A 145 10.94 6.26 29.92
C PRO A 145 11.93 5.32 30.58
N HIS A 146 13.21 5.44 30.21
CA HIS A 146 14.26 4.95 31.07
C HIS A 146 14.20 5.83 32.32
N GLY A 147 13.70 5.26 33.41
CA GLY A 147 13.74 5.90 34.71
C GLY A 147 15.21 6.09 35.10
N ASP A 148 15.56 7.32 35.44
CA ASP A 148 16.74 7.63 36.25
C ASP A 148 16.54 7.14 37.70
#